data_AF-A0A7C1ES31-F1
#
_entry.id   AF-A0A7C1ES31-F1
#
_cell.length_a   1.000
_cell.length_b   1.000
_cell.length_c   1.000
_cell.angle_alpha   90.00
_cell.angle_beta   90.00
_cell.angle_gamma   90.00
#
_symmetry.space_group_name_H-M   'P 1'
#
loop_
_entity.id
_entity.type
_entity.pdbx_description
1 polymer ?
#
loop_
_entity_poly.entity_id
_entity_poly.type
_entity_poly.pdbx_seq_one_letter_code
_entity_poly.pdbx_strand_id
1 'polypeptide(L)'
;MRRRINILWWVLLLSAMPAGAQEGPLATAQVDSRTGTAYDLAWSPDGEWLAVASGYEIMIYPAALRAPVLVIEPGEIVNLTWSADGAHLVSVGGYQTPDIRIWAWDEDAATLELETSLDGNDTALGAGLRSRNHYVVAWSGENTLASMADDRIMRIQLWDPITSEFLSGFEALYIYPLRELIWNGDSTSLIGAAQRPNEESFVLVAMDLEGNVTELLDLPDDSAAFTLSPDGLMIAVASTGGVVTIMDLATGDELLSFQGVTEPVGVSWHPDGDRLALLNYQVEEQDHALELWDISAINED
;
A
#
# COMPACT_ATOMS: atom_id res chain seq x y z
N MET A 1 -25.64 38.31 -4.76
CA MET A 1 -25.40 38.12 -3.33
C MET A 1 -24.42 36.98 -3.15
N ARG A 2 -23.12 37.28 -3.01
CA ARG A 2 -22.07 36.30 -2.70
C ARG A 2 -21.91 36.27 -1.18
N ARG A 3 -22.13 35.12 -0.54
CA ARG A 3 -21.81 34.93 0.89
C ARG A 3 -20.32 34.64 1.00
N ARG A 4 -19.60 35.52 1.69
CA ARG A 4 -18.25 35.28 2.19
C ARG A 4 -18.35 34.30 3.35
N ILE A 5 -17.63 33.18 3.26
CA ILE A 5 -17.38 32.32 4.41
C ILE A 5 -16.07 32.82 5.02
N ASN A 6 -16.15 33.36 6.23
CA ASN A 6 -15.00 33.68 7.06
C ASN A 6 -14.49 32.36 7.65
N ILE A 7 -13.26 31.97 7.31
CA ILE A 7 -12.56 30.88 8.00
C ILE A 7 -11.87 31.52 9.20
N LEU A 8 -12.33 31.15 10.40
CA LEU A 8 -11.71 31.50 11.67
C LEU A 8 -10.49 30.59 11.87
N TRP A 9 -9.34 31.20 12.16
CA TRP A 9 -8.13 30.53 12.62
C TRP A 9 -8.37 29.87 13.97
N TRP A 10 -8.05 28.58 14.12
CA TRP A 10 -7.89 27.93 15.42
C TRP A 10 -6.42 27.60 15.67
N VAL A 11 -6.11 27.57 16.96
CA VAL A 11 -4.79 27.69 17.58
C VAL A 11 -4.02 26.37 17.54
N LEU A 12 -2.75 26.49 17.15
CA LEU A 12 -1.69 25.49 17.16
C LEU A 12 -1.55 24.74 18.49
N LEU A 13 -1.58 23.40 18.43
CA LEU A 13 -0.69 22.56 19.23
C LEU A 13 0.51 22.26 18.33
N LEU A 14 1.45 23.21 18.29
CA LEU A 14 2.75 22.97 17.67
C LEU A 14 3.52 22.12 18.69
N SER A 15 3.53 20.79 18.52
CA SER A 15 4.71 20.03 18.95
C SER A 15 5.87 20.67 18.18
N ALA A 16 6.80 21.30 18.89
CA ALA A 16 7.99 21.83 18.26
C ALA A 16 8.68 20.65 17.58
N MET A 17 8.74 20.66 16.25
CA MET A 17 9.51 19.66 15.52
C MET A 17 10.96 19.66 16.04
N PRO A 18 11.61 18.49 16.18
CA PRO A 18 13.03 18.45 16.46
C PRO A 18 13.78 19.28 15.42
N ALA A 19 14.81 19.98 15.86
CA ALA A 19 15.57 20.90 15.03
C ALA A 19 16.34 20.13 13.96
N GLY A 20 15.75 19.99 12.76
CA GLY A 20 16.33 19.21 11.66
C GLY A 20 15.29 18.76 10.62
N ALA A 21 14.02 18.66 11.00
CA ALA A 21 12.95 18.22 10.10
C ALA A 21 12.75 19.17 8.90
N GLN A 22 12.78 18.61 7.68
CA GLN A 22 12.56 19.35 6.45
C GLN A 22 11.07 19.78 6.34
N GLU A 23 10.80 21.05 5.99
CA GLU A 23 9.43 21.61 5.91
C GLU A 23 8.57 21.08 4.72
N GLY A 24 9.03 20.06 3.98
CA GLY A 24 8.30 19.55 2.82
C GLY A 24 9.00 18.39 2.09
N PRO A 25 8.38 17.84 1.04
CA PRO A 25 8.86 16.63 0.37
C PRO A 25 10.22 16.82 -0.30
N LEU A 26 11.02 15.74 -0.32
CA LEU A 26 12.27 15.60 -1.06
C LEU A 26 12.06 15.69 -2.58
N ALA A 27 10.96 15.11 -3.06
CA ALA A 27 10.59 15.09 -4.47
C ALA A 27 9.08 15.00 -4.63
N THR A 28 8.56 15.48 -5.75
CA THR A 28 7.14 15.45 -6.09
C THR A 28 6.96 15.11 -7.56
N ALA A 29 5.94 14.32 -7.88
CA ALA A 29 5.54 14.02 -9.25
C ALA A 29 4.04 14.18 -9.44
N GLN A 30 3.66 14.51 -10.68
CA GLN A 30 2.29 14.39 -11.15
C GLN A 30 2.05 12.99 -11.68
N VAL A 31 0.88 12.42 -11.38
CA VAL A 31 0.43 11.16 -11.98
C VAL A 31 -0.61 11.51 -13.03
N ASP A 32 -0.14 11.74 -14.25
CA ASP A 32 -1.00 12.05 -15.40
C ASP A 32 -1.69 10.76 -15.88
N SER A 33 -2.62 10.22 -15.09
CA SER A 33 -3.39 9.05 -15.48
C SER A 33 -4.60 9.42 -16.33
N ARG A 34 -4.92 8.59 -17.31
CA ARG A 34 -6.09 8.84 -18.17
C ARG A 34 -7.42 8.83 -17.42
N THR A 35 -7.45 8.15 -16.27
CA THR A 35 -8.61 8.03 -15.40
C THR A 35 -8.70 9.14 -14.36
N GLY A 36 -7.62 9.91 -14.17
CA GLY A 36 -7.50 10.91 -13.12
C GLY A 36 -7.51 10.31 -11.71
N THR A 37 -7.19 9.03 -11.55
CA THR A 37 -7.11 8.38 -10.23
C THR A 37 -5.91 7.44 -10.18
N ALA A 38 -5.27 7.37 -9.02
CA ALA A 38 -4.34 6.32 -8.67
C ALA A 38 -4.81 5.62 -7.40
N TYR A 39 -4.53 4.33 -7.30
CA TYR A 39 -5.12 3.44 -6.30
C TYR A 39 -4.10 2.91 -5.31
N ASP A 40 -2.84 2.76 -5.73
CA ASP A 40 -1.82 2.08 -4.96
C ASP A 40 -0.39 2.37 -5.47
N LEU A 41 0.60 2.11 -4.62
CA LEU A 41 2.02 2.27 -4.93
C LEU A 41 2.90 1.24 -4.19
N ALA A 42 3.99 0.80 -4.80
CA ALA A 42 4.96 -0.10 -4.16
C ALA A 42 6.39 0.16 -4.61
N TRP A 43 7.30 0.26 -3.65
CA TRP A 43 8.74 0.30 -3.90
C TRP A 43 9.27 -1.06 -4.35
N SER A 44 10.20 -1.04 -5.30
CA SER A 44 11.08 -2.19 -5.57
C SER A 44 11.96 -2.45 -4.34
N PRO A 45 12.39 -3.70 -4.09
CA PRO A 45 13.18 -4.03 -2.89
C PRO A 45 14.53 -3.32 -2.78
N ASP A 46 15.12 -2.91 -3.91
CA ASP A 46 16.35 -2.13 -3.96
C ASP A 46 16.13 -0.62 -3.74
N GLY A 47 14.88 -0.16 -3.76
CA GLY A 47 14.50 1.24 -3.60
C GLY A 47 14.75 2.12 -4.83
N GLU A 48 15.14 1.55 -5.96
CA GLU A 48 15.44 2.34 -7.17
C GLU A 48 14.16 2.70 -7.96
N TRP A 49 13.08 1.92 -7.79
CA TRP A 49 11.86 2.03 -8.58
C TRP A 49 10.61 2.11 -7.70
N LEU A 50 9.69 2.99 -8.07
CA LEU A 50 8.36 3.07 -7.50
C LEU A 50 7.33 2.71 -8.56
N ALA A 51 6.60 1.61 -8.34
CA ALA A 51 5.47 1.24 -9.17
C ALA A 51 4.20 1.94 -8.66
N VAL A 52 3.37 2.42 -9.57
CA VAL A 52 2.12 3.13 -9.26
C VAL A 52 0.99 2.56 -10.11
N ALA A 53 -0.09 2.15 -9.45
CA ALA A 53 -1.32 1.69 -10.09
C ALA A 53 -2.28 2.87 -10.30
N SER A 54 -2.55 3.23 -11.55
CA SER A 54 -3.41 4.37 -11.92
C SER A 54 -4.83 3.97 -12.34
N GLY A 55 -5.28 2.79 -11.94
CA GLY A 55 -6.59 2.24 -12.30
C GLY A 55 -6.59 1.47 -13.60
N TYR A 56 -5.94 1.98 -14.65
CA TYR A 56 -5.75 1.25 -15.92
C TYR A 56 -4.32 1.24 -16.41
N GLU A 57 -3.42 2.01 -15.79
CA GLU A 57 -2.00 1.98 -16.11
C GLU A 57 -1.17 1.49 -14.93
N ILE A 58 -0.07 0.83 -15.26
CA ILE A 58 1.07 0.67 -14.36
C ILE A 58 2.12 1.67 -14.81
N MET A 59 2.56 2.52 -13.90
CA MET A 59 3.64 3.48 -14.13
C MET A 59 4.83 3.12 -13.25
N ILE A 60 6.04 3.11 -13.82
CA ILE A 60 7.28 2.89 -13.06
C ILE A 60 8.06 4.20 -13.02
N TYR A 61 8.24 4.74 -11.82
CA TYR A 61 8.99 5.95 -11.54
C TYR A 61 10.37 5.60 -11.00
N PRO A 62 11.44 6.33 -11.37
CA PRO A 62 12.70 6.26 -10.64
C PRO A 62 12.52 6.86 -9.24
N ALA A 63 13.34 6.43 -8.27
CA ALA A 63 13.19 6.81 -6.86
C ALA A 63 13.14 8.32 -6.59
N ALA A 64 13.78 9.11 -7.43
CA ALA A 64 13.76 10.58 -7.36
C ALA A 64 12.45 11.22 -7.88
N LEU A 65 11.40 10.44 -8.16
CA LEU A 65 10.12 10.85 -8.70
C LEU A 65 10.24 11.77 -9.93
N ARG A 66 11.12 11.41 -10.86
CA ARG A 66 11.18 12.05 -12.19
C ARG A 66 10.07 11.49 -13.08
N ALA A 67 10.01 11.89 -14.35
CA ALA A 67 9.06 11.30 -15.31
C ALA A 67 9.16 9.75 -15.31
N PRO A 68 8.03 9.03 -15.43
CA PRO A 68 8.04 7.58 -15.40
C PRO A 68 8.86 7.02 -16.57
N VAL A 69 9.65 5.98 -16.30
CA VAL A 69 10.43 5.28 -17.32
C VAL A 69 9.57 4.30 -18.13
N LEU A 70 8.46 3.85 -17.54
CA LEU A 70 7.50 2.95 -18.18
C LEU A 70 6.07 3.38 -17.83
N VAL A 71 5.19 3.31 -18.83
CA VAL A 71 3.74 3.38 -18.68
C VAL A 71 3.13 2.31 -19.58
N ILE A 72 2.37 1.37 -19.01
CA ILE A 72 1.64 0.33 -19.76
C ILE A 72 0.16 0.36 -19.38
N GLU A 73 -0.71 -0.08 -20.29
CA GLU A 73 -2.18 -0.13 -20.11
C GLU A 73 -2.70 -1.59 -20.11
N PRO A 74 -2.47 -2.38 -19.05
CA PRO A 74 -2.80 -3.81 -19.06
C PRO A 74 -4.28 -4.11 -18.77
N GLY A 75 -5.09 -3.09 -18.48
CA GLY A 75 -6.48 -3.24 -18.01
C GLY A 75 -6.63 -2.73 -16.59
N GLU A 76 -7.77 -3.02 -15.97
CA GLU A 76 -8.06 -2.53 -14.61
C GLU A 76 -7.01 -3.06 -13.62
N ILE A 77 -6.49 -2.18 -12.76
CA ILE A 77 -5.53 -2.46 -11.69
C ILE A 77 -5.96 -1.69 -10.45
N VAL A 78 -6.03 -2.35 -9.31
CA VAL A 78 -6.41 -1.73 -8.03
C VAL A 78 -5.32 -1.82 -6.96
N ASN A 79 -4.37 -2.74 -7.10
CA ASN A 79 -3.25 -2.91 -6.18
C ASN A 79 -2.07 -3.61 -6.88
N LEU A 80 -0.86 -3.38 -6.39
CA LEU A 80 0.36 -3.99 -6.92
C LEU A 80 1.42 -4.26 -5.84
N THR A 81 2.35 -5.17 -6.11
CA THR A 81 3.47 -5.48 -5.21
C THR A 81 4.66 -6.01 -6.00
N TRP A 82 5.88 -5.71 -5.55
CA TRP A 82 7.10 -6.28 -6.15
C TRP A 82 7.43 -7.63 -5.55
N SER A 83 8.05 -8.52 -6.34
CA SER A 83 8.70 -9.69 -5.79
C SER A 83 9.89 -9.29 -4.91
N ALA A 84 10.21 -10.13 -3.93
CA ALA A 84 11.29 -9.85 -2.97
C ALA A 84 12.69 -9.73 -3.63
N ASP A 85 12.88 -10.31 -4.81
CA ASP A 85 14.10 -10.20 -5.61
C ASP A 85 14.08 -9.03 -6.60
N GLY A 86 12.97 -8.29 -6.72
CA GLY A 86 12.79 -7.17 -7.64
C GLY A 86 12.62 -7.57 -9.11
N ALA A 87 12.63 -8.87 -9.43
CA ALA A 87 12.56 -9.35 -10.81
C ALA A 87 11.12 -9.36 -11.38
N HIS A 88 10.11 -9.31 -10.51
CA HIS A 88 8.71 -9.34 -10.92
C HIS A 88 7.90 -8.25 -10.25
N LEU A 89 6.87 -7.82 -10.96
CA LEU A 89 5.78 -7.03 -10.40
C LEU A 89 4.51 -7.88 -10.47
N VAL A 90 3.70 -7.84 -9.43
CA VAL A 90 2.35 -8.41 -9.44
C VAL A 90 1.36 -7.27 -9.42
N SER A 91 0.35 -7.38 -10.27
CA SER A 91 -0.80 -6.49 -10.27
C SER A 91 -2.07 -7.30 -10.08
N VAL A 92 -3.03 -6.76 -9.34
CA VAL A 92 -4.37 -7.34 -9.27
C VAL A 92 -5.39 -6.35 -9.85
N GLY A 93 -6.25 -6.86 -10.71
CA GLY A 93 -7.32 -6.07 -11.29
C GLY A 93 -8.60 -6.06 -10.46
N GLY A 94 -9.47 -5.10 -10.75
CA GLY A 94 -10.70 -4.85 -10.00
C GLY A 94 -11.89 -5.67 -10.47
N TYR A 95 -13.10 -5.17 -10.22
CA TYR A 95 -14.37 -5.88 -10.45
C TYR A 95 -14.55 -6.43 -11.88
N GLN A 96 -13.99 -5.78 -12.90
CA GLN A 96 -14.21 -6.15 -14.30
C GLN A 96 -13.20 -7.16 -14.81
N THR A 97 -11.96 -7.08 -14.31
CA THR A 97 -10.87 -7.99 -14.66
C THR A 97 -10.16 -8.40 -13.39
N PRO A 98 -10.66 -9.40 -12.65
CA PRO A 98 -10.17 -9.61 -11.31
C PRO A 98 -9.04 -10.66 -11.28
N ASP A 99 -8.19 -10.59 -12.29
CA ASP A 99 -7.03 -11.45 -12.49
C ASP A 99 -5.82 -10.89 -11.75
N ILE A 100 -5.06 -11.80 -11.14
CA ILE A 100 -3.74 -11.52 -10.61
C ILE A 100 -2.77 -11.77 -11.76
N ARG A 101 -2.00 -10.76 -12.16
CA ARG A 101 -1.05 -10.81 -13.28
C ARG A 101 0.36 -10.69 -12.73
N ILE A 102 1.26 -11.54 -13.23
CA ILE A 102 2.67 -11.56 -12.85
C ILE A 102 3.48 -11.13 -14.07
N TRP A 103 4.25 -10.06 -13.87
CA TRP A 103 5.02 -9.38 -14.89
C TRP A 103 6.51 -9.56 -14.60
N ALA A 104 7.31 -9.96 -15.58
CA ALA A 104 8.76 -9.86 -15.50
C ALA A 104 9.20 -8.41 -15.73
N TRP A 105 10.02 -7.88 -14.82
CA TRP A 105 10.62 -6.56 -14.92
C TRP A 105 12.04 -6.67 -15.49
N ASP A 106 12.27 -5.97 -16.60
CA ASP A 106 13.61 -5.75 -17.16
C ASP A 106 14.00 -4.29 -16.93
N GLU A 107 14.93 -4.08 -16.00
CA GLU A 107 15.43 -2.75 -15.62
C GLU A 107 16.19 -2.07 -16.76
N ASP A 108 17.05 -2.82 -17.48
CA ASP A 108 17.89 -2.29 -18.55
C ASP A 108 17.03 -1.82 -19.75
N ALA A 109 15.95 -2.56 -20.04
CA ALA A 109 15.02 -2.25 -21.11
C ALA A 109 13.88 -1.32 -20.66
N ALA A 110 13.67 -1.15 -19.35
CA ALA A 110 12.50 -0.52 -18.74
C ALA A 110 11.18 -1.10 -19.28
N THR A 111 11.03 -2.43 -19.23
CA THR A 111 9.85 -3.15 -19.74
C THR A 111 9.23 -4.07 -18.71
N LEU A 112 7.90 -4.18 -18.76
CA LEU A 112 7.13 -5.22 -18.08
C LEU A 112 6.54 -6.18 -19.11
N GLU A 113 6.91 -7.45 -19.04
CA GLU A 113 6.34 -8.50 -19.89
C GLU A 113 5.44 -9.41 -19.06
N LEU A 114 4.19 -9.62 -19.51
CA LEU A 114 3.26 -10.53 -18.84
C LEU A 114 3.78 -11.97 -18.99
N GLU A 115 4.18 -12.60 -17.88
CA GLU A 115 4.60 -14.00 -17.89
C GLU A 115 3.43 -14.94 -17.68
N THR A 116 2.59 -14.65 -16.68
CA THR A 116 1.48 -15.51 -16.28
C THR A 116 0.38 -14.74 -15.55
N SER A 117 -0.74 -15.41 -15.31
CA SER A 117 -1.85 -14.91 -14.52
C SER A 117 -2.43 -16.02 -13.64
N LEU A 118 -2.82 -15.69 -12.42
CA LEU A 118 -3.49 -16.62 -11.51
C LEU A 118 -5.01 -16.46 -11.61
N ASP A 119 -5.73 -17.58 -11.71
CA ASP A 119 -7.20 -17.60 -11.71
C ASP A 119 -7.71 -18.09 -10.34
N GLY A 120 -8.25 -17.17 -9.53
CA GLY A 120 -8.87 -17.48 -8.25
C GLY A 120 -10.10 -18.40 -8.33
N ASN A 121 -10.56 -18.80 -9.52
CA ASN A 121 -11.58 -19.84 -9.73
C ASN A 121 -11.03 -21.22 -10.07
N ASP A 122 -9.71 -21.40 -10.06
CA ASP A 122 -9.11 -22.66 -10.43
C ASP A 122 -9.83 -23.81 -9.71
N THR A 123 -10.19 -24.82 -10.49
CA THR A 123 -10.89 -25.99 -9.95
C THR A 123 -10.05 -26.79 -8.96
N ALA A 124 -8.72 -26.62 -8.98
CA ALA A 124 -7.81 -27.14 -7.97
C ALA A 124 -8.07 -26.55 -6.58
N LEU A 125 -8.62 -25.33 -6.51
CA LEU A 125 -9.05 -24.71 -5.26
C LEU A 125 -10.27 -25.45 -4.70
N GLY A 126 -10.22 -25.74 -3.39
CA GLY A 126 -11.39 -26.19 -2.65
C GLY A 126 -12.55 -25.21 -2.85
N ALA A 127 -13.78 -25.72 -2.97
CA ALA A 127 -14.94 -24.89 -3.33
C ALA A 127 -15.17 -23.69 -2.38
N GLY A 128 -14.76 -23.81 -1.11
CA GLY A 128 -14.85 -22.76 -0.11
C GLY A 128 -13.74 -21.71 -0.18
N LEU A 129 -12.75 -21.84 -1.06
CA LEU A 129 -11.68 -20.88 -1.23
C LEU A 129 -11.72 -20.15 -2.57
N ARG A 130 -12.50 -20.60 -3.56
CA ARG A 130 -12.58 -19.95 -4.88
C ARG A 130 -13.12 -18.53 -4.77
N SER A 131 -12.46 -17.59 -5.43
CA SER A 131 -12.95 -16.23 -5.57
C SER A 131 -12.60 -15.64 -6.92
N ARG A 132 -13.45 -14.72 -7.38
CA ARG A 132 -13.13 -13.91 -8.56
C ARG A 132 -12.45 -12.64 -8.17
N ASN A 133 -12.92 -11.96 -7.13
CA ASN A 133 -12.66 -10.54 -6.94
C ASN A 133 -11.52 -10.31 -5.96
N HIS A 134 -10.28 -10.41 -6.44
CA HIS A 134 -9.10 -10.08 -5.67
C HIS A 134 -8.89 -8.56 -5.66
N TYR A 135 -8.54 -7.99 -4.51
CA TYR A 135 -8.31 -6.54 -4.37
C TYR A 135 -6.93 -6.18 -3.89
N VAL A 136 -6.25 -7.11 -3.22
CA VAL A 136 -4.96 -6.87 -2.61
C VAL A 136 -4.07 -8.08 -2.84
N VAL A 137 -2.80 -7.83 -3.13
CA VAL A 137 -1.74 -8.81 -3.28
C VAL A 137 -0.53 -8.42 -2.44
N ALA A 138 0.19 -9.41 -1.93
CA ALA A 138 1.39 -9.20 -1.13
C ALA A 138 2.40 -10.32 -1.40
N TRP A 139 3.64 -9.99 -1.72
CA TRP A 139 4.69 -10.98 -2.00
C TRP A 139 5.62 -11.14 -0.79
N SER A 140 5.89 -12.36 -0.37
CA SER A 140 6.73 -12.66 0.79
C SER A 140 8.21 -12.79 0.43
N GLY A 141 9.10 -12.60 1.40
CA GLY A 141 10.55 -12.84 1.23
C GLY A 141 10.87 -14.28 0.80
N GLU A 142 10.04 -15.25 1.18
CA GLU A 142 10.17 -16.67 0.86
C GLU A 142 9.40 -17.09 -0.41
N ASN A 143 9.11 -16.14 -1.31
CA ASN A 143 8.50 -16.40 -2.62
C ASN A 143 7.08 -16.99 -2.55
N THR A 144 6.28 -16.54 -1.59
CA THR A 144 4.84 -16.84 -1.51
C THR A 144 4.05 -15.59 -1.82
N LEU A 145 3.09 -15.70 -2.74
CA LEU A 145 2.16 -14.61 -3.04
C LEU A 145 0.87 -14.83 -2.24
N ALA A 146 0.52 -13.86 -1.42
CA ALA A 146 -0.81 -13.75 -0.83
C ALA A 146 -1.70 -12.90 -1.72
N SER A 147 -2.97 -13.30 -1.80
CA SER A 147 -4.02 -12.48 -2.39
C SER A 147 -5.24 -12.50 -1.50
N MET A 148 -5.90 -11.35 -1.37
CA MET A 148 -7.14 -11.22 -0.63
C MET A 148 -8.31 -10.95 -1.57
N ALA A 149 -9.36 -11.75 -1.43
CA ALA A 149 -10.57 -11.60 -2.21
C ALA A 149 -11.75 -11.07 -1.38
N ASP A 150 -12.48 -10.10 -1.95
CA ASP A 150 -13.72 -9.58 -1.37
C ASP A 150 -14.96 -10.28 -1.93
N ASP A 151 -15.30 -11.39 -1.29
CA ASP A 151 -16.53 -12.13 -1.54
C ASP A 151 -17.38 -12.29 -0.27
N ARG A 152 -17.44 -11.21 0.54
CA ARG A 152 -18.14 -11.09 1.84
C ARG A 152 -17.54 -11.91 2.99
N ILE A 153 -16.64 -12.86 2.70
CA ILE A 153 -16.08 -13.77 3.71
C ILE A 153 -14.56 -13.51 3.88
N MET A 154 -13.97 -12.62 3.07
CA MET A 154 -12.55 -12.23 3.08
C MET A 154 -11.64 -13.46 3.03
N ARG A 155 -11.35 -13.91 1.81
CA ARG A 155 -10.53 -15.11 1.58
C ARG A 155 -9.10 -14.71 1.31
N ILE A 156 -8.18 -15.27 2.09
CA ILE A 156 -6.75 -15.25 1.79
C ILE A 156 -6.42 -16.51 1.00
N GLN A 157 -5.84 -16.33 -0.17
CA GLN A 157 -5.27 -17.41 -0.98
C GLN A 157 -3.77 -17.20 -1.11
N LEU A 158 -3.03 -18.27 -0.90
CA LEU A 158 -1.56 -18.33 -0.97
C LEU A 158 -1.16 -19.15 -2.19
N TRP A 159 -0.21 -18.61 -2.94
CA TRP A 159 0.22 -19.11 -4.23
C TRP A 159 1.73 -19.19 -4.28
N ASP A 160 2.25 -20.16 -5.03
CA ASP A 160 3.58 -20.09 -5.59
C ASP A 160 3.47 -19.28 -6.89
N PRO A 161 4.01 -18.05 -6.92
CA PRO A 161 3.86 -17.17 -8.06
C PRO A 161 4.66 -17.63 -9.29
N ILE A 162 5.70 -18.45 -9.10
CA ILE A 162 6.56 -18.91 -10.19
C ILE A 162 5.94 -20.10 -10.89
N THR A 163 5.43 -21.07 -10.12
CA THR A 163 4.73 -22.23 -10.69
C THR A 163 3.26 -21.95 -10.98
N SER A 164 2.73 -20.82 -10.50
CA SER A 164 1.29 -20.49 -10.51
C SER A 164 0.43 -21.50 -9.75
N GLU A 165 1.03 -22.27 -8.84
CA GLU A 165 0.31 -23.27 -8.05
C GLU A 165 -0.33 -22.66 -6.82
N PHE A 166 -1.56 -23.08 -6.52
CA PHE A 166 -2.19 -22.79 -5.24
C PHE A 166 -1.55 -23.63 -4.13
N LEU A 167 -1.15 -22.97 -3.05
CA LEU A 167 -0.50 -23.61 -1.90
C LEU A 167 -1.51 -23.91 -0.79
N SER A 168 -2.19 -22.88 -0.32
CA SER A 168 -3.15 -22.96 0.79
C SER A 168 -3.99 -21.68 0.87
N GLY A 169 -4.96 -21.65 1.77
CA GLY A 169 -5.78 -20.46 2.00
C GLY A 169 -6.71 -20.64 3.18
N PHE A 170 -7.20 -19.53 3.70
CA PHE A 170 -8.04 -19.47 4.88
C PHE A 170 -9.04 -18.31 4.78
N GLU A 171 -10.09 -18.38 5.58
CA GLU A 171 -11.09 -17.31 5.71
C GLU A 171 -10.70 -16.43 6.91
N ALA A 172 -10.58 -15.12 6.70
CA ALA A 172 -10.27 -14.16 7.76
C ALA A 172 -11.53 -13.36 8.09
N LEU A 173 -12.18 -13.68 9.21
CA LEU A 173 -13.40 -12.97 9.61
C LEU A 173 -13.03 -11.57 10.16
N TYR A 174 -13.80 -10.54 9.76
CA TYR A 174 -13.74 -9.14 10.26
C TYR A 174 -12.68 -8.20 9.64
N ILE A 175 -12.18 -8.49 8.45
CA ILE A 175 -11.32 -7.56 7.72
C ILE A 175 -12.15 -6.64 6.83
N TYR A 176 -12.04 -5.34 7.07
CA TYR A 176 -12.42 -4.32 6.10
C TYR A 176 -11.10 -3.80 5.55
N PRO A 177 -10.76 -4.08 4.29
CA PRO A 177 -9.47 -3.67 3.79
C PRO A 177 -9.45 -2.13 3.68
N LEU A 178 -8.76 -1.49 4.62
CA LEU A 178 -7.73 -0.54 4.17
C LEU A 178 -6.88 -1.33 3.17
N ARG A 179 -6.58 -0.75 2.01
CA ARG A 179 -6.18 -1.45 0.77
C ARG A 179 -4.85 -2.23 0.83
N GLU A 180 -4.30 -2.46 2.02
CA GLU A 180 -2.98 -3.01 2.23
C GLU A 180 -3.05 -4.36 2.95
N LEU A 181 -2.22 -5.28 2.46
CA LEU A 181 -1.93 -6.58 3.03
C LEU A 181 -0.41 -6.72 2.92
N ILE A 182 0.27 -6.99 4.02
CA ILE A 182 1.73 -6.96 4.08
C ILE A 182 2.21 -8.25 4.74
N TRP A 183 3.29 -8.85 4.25
CA TRP A 183 3.93 -9.96 4.95
C TRP A 183 4.76 -9.43 6.11
N ASN A 184 4.73 -10.13 7.24
CA ASN A 184 5.75 -9.92 8.25
C ASN A 184 7.14 -10.35 7.73
N GLY A 185 8.21 -9.83 8.31
CA GLY A 185 9.58 -10.05 7.80
C GLY A 185 10.04 -11.52 7.79
N ASP A 186 9.42 -12.40 8.59
CA ASP A 186 9.73 -13.84 8.62
C ASP A 186 8.81 -14.70 7.72
N SER A 187 7.90 -14.07 6.97
CA SER A 187 6.93 -14.74 6.07
C SER A 187 6.02 -15.76 6.75
N THR A 188 5.77 -15.64 8.06
CA THR A 188 4.88 -16.55 8.81
C THR A 188 3.48 -15.97 9.07
N SER A 189 3.29 -14.68 8.87
CA SER A 189 1.99 -14.03 9.03
C SER A 189 1.79 -12.87 8.05
N LEU A 190 0.53 -12.55 7.81
CA LEU A 190 0.09 -11.39 7.05
C LEU A 190 -0.45 -10.33 8.01
N ILE A 191 -0.16 -9.08 7.72
CA ILE A 191 -0.63 -7.92 8.48
C ILE A 191 -1.62 -7.17 7.59
N GLY A 192 -2.75 -6.80 8.17
CA GLY A 192 -3.81 -6.05 7.52
C GLY A 192 -4.57 -5.20 8.52
N ALA A 193 -5.54 -4.43 8.04
CA ALA A 193 -6.48 -3.71 8.90
C ALA A 193 -7.81 -4.44 9.00
N ALA A 194 -8.39 -4.46 10.19
CA ALA A 194 -9.71 -4.99 10.48
C ALA A 194 -10.60 -3.90 11.08
N GLN A 195 -11.91 -4.06 11.01
CA GLN A 195 -12.86 -3.18 11.69
C GLN A 195 -13.68 -3.99 12.68
N ARG A 196 -13.68 -3.58 13.96
CA ARG A 196 -14.46 -4.27 14.98
C ARG A 196 -15.96 -4.01 14.76
N PRO A 197 -16.84 -4.98 15.08
CA PRO A 197 -18.28 -4.78 14.93
C PRO A 197 -18.78 -3.58 15.74
N ASN A 198 -19.41 -2.63 15.05
CA ASN A 198 -19.95 -1.38 15.62
C ASN A 198 -18.90 -0.35 16.09
N GLU A 199 -17.64 -0.50 15.66
CA GLU A 199 -16.61 0.54 15.82
C GLU A 199 -16.33 1.17 14.44
N GLU A 200 -16.09 2.48 14.42
CA GLU A 200 -15.72 3.18 13.20
C GLU A 200 -14.22 3.05 12.92
N SER A 201 -13.41 2.91 13.98
CA SER A 201 -11.96 2.81 13.94
C SER A 201 -11.46 1.46 13.43
N PHE A 202 -10.30 1.49 12.78
CA PHE A 202 -9.60 0.27 12.35
C PHE A 202 -8.65 -0.23 13.43
N VAL A 203 -8.39 -1.54 13.43
CA VAL A 203 -7.35 -2.20 14.22
C VAL A 203 -6.40 -2.93 13.28
N LEU A 204 -5.11 -2.77 13.51
CA LEU A 204 -4.09 -3.54 12.82
C LEU A 204 -4.09 -4.97 13.36
N VAL A 205 -4.10 -5.96 12.48
CA VAL A 205 -4.15 -7.38 12.85
C VAL A 205 -3.05 -8.17 12.16
N ALA A 206 -2.49 -9.15 12.86
CA ALA A 206 -1.69 -10.23 12.27
C ALA A 206 -2.57 -11.47 12.07
N MET A 207 -2.44 -12.09 10.91
CA MET A 207 -3.07 -13.34 10.52
C MET A 207 -2.01 -14.38 10.28
N ASP A 208 -2.00 -15.46 11.06
CA ASP A 208 -1.16 -16.61 10.71
C ASP A 208 -1.72 -17.38 9.50
N LEU A 209 -0.93 -18.32 8.98
CA LEU A 209 -1.30 -19.09 7.78
C LEU A 209 -2.38 -20.17 8.04
N GLU A 210 -2.85 -20.28 9.28
CA GLU A 210 -3.97 -21.12 9.69
C GLU A 210 -5.28 -20.31 9.82
N GLY A 211 -5.20 -18.98 9.68
CA GLY A 211 -6.31 -18.04 9.78
C GLY A 211 -6.62 -17.56 11.19
N ASN A 212 -5.71 -17.77 12.16
CA ASN A 212 -5.86 -17.16 13.47
C ASN A 212 -5.46 -15.69 13.42
N VAL A 213 -6.28 -14.83 14.02
CA VAL A 213 -6.14 -13.38 14.01
C VAL A 213 -5.72 -12.88 15.39
N THR A 214 -4.69 -12.03 15.44
CA THR A 214 -4.25 -11.33 16.64
C THR A 214 -4.28 -9.82 16.40
N GLU A 215 -4.93 -9.07 17.28
CA GLU A 215 -4.88 -7.60 17.25
C GLU A 215 -3.50 -7.11 17.69
N LEU A 216 -2.93 -6.17 16.95
CA LEU A 216 -1.61 -5.59 17.18
C LEU A 216 -1.72 -4.20 17.81
N LEU A 217 -2.47 -3.31 17.15
CA LEU A 217 -2.50 -1.90 17.48
C LEU A 217 -3.82 -1.26 17.02
N ASP A 218 -4.43 -0.42 17.86
CA ASP A 218 -5.53 0.44 17.44
C ASP A 218 -5.01 1.53 16.49
N LEU A 219 -5.60 1.65 15.31
CA LEU A 219 -5.26 2.72 14.37
C LEU A 219 -6.07 3.98 14.67
N PRO A 220 -5.54 5.18 14.41
CA PRO A 220 -6.31 6.42 14.48
C PRO A 220 -7.64 6.35 13.71
N ASP A 221 -8.70 6.95 14.25
CA ASP A 221 -10.06 6.90 13.68
C ASP A 221 -10.14 7.38 12.21
N ASP A 222 -9.23 8.25 11.81
CA ASP A 222 -9.19 8.90 10.50
C ASP A 222 -8.17 8.27 9.52
N SER A 223 -7.67 7.07 9.84
CA SER A 223 -6.70 6.32 9.01
C SER A 223 -7.24 6.01 7.61
N ALA A 224 -6.46 6.34 6.58
CA ALA A 224 -6.81 6.11 5.17
C ALA A 224 -5.90 5.05 4.50
N ALA A 225 -4.61 5.05 4.84
CA ALA A 225 -3.61 4.11 4.34
C ALA A 225 -2.56 3.87 5.44
N PHE A 226 -1.88 2.72 5.42
CA PHE A 226 -0.87 2.41 6.43
C PHE A 226 0.17 1.45 5.88
N THR A 227 1.44 1.61 6.22
CA THR A 227 2.50 0.68 5.78
C THR A 227 3.47 0.40 6.91
N LEU A 228 4.16 -0.75 6.86
CA LEU A 228 5.17 -1.11 7.85
C LEU A 228 6.55 -0.66 7.40
N SER A 229 7.41 -0.36 8.37
CA SER A 229 8.83 -0.18 8.11
C SER A 229 9.47 -1.48 7.60
N PRO A 230 10.59 -1.40 6.84
CA PRO A 230 11.27 -2.59 6.32
C PRO A 230 11.73 -3.57 7.41
N ASP A 231 12.03 -3.08 8.62
CA ASP A 231 12.39 -3.91 9.77
C ASP A 231 11.17 -4.44 10.56
N GLY A 232 9.95 -4.00 10.21
CA GLY A 232 8.70 -4.39 10.85
C GLY A 232 8.51 -3.86 12.27
N LEU A 233 9.29 -2.87 12.70
CA LEU A 233 9.23 -2.31 14.05
C LEU A 233 8.34 -1.07 14.15
N MET A 234 8.04 -0.41 13.03
CA MET A 234 7.24 0.80 12.96
C MET A 234 6.10 0.66 11.95
N ILE A 235 5.11 1.53 12.12
CA ILE A 235 4.01 1.72 11.18
C ILE A 235 3.87 3.19 10.83
N ALA A 236 3.73 3.48 9.54
CA ALA A 236 3.33 4.79 9.06
C ALA A 236 1.83 4.75 8.75
N VAL A 237 1.08 5.72 9.25
CA VAL A 237 -0.36 5.85 9.01
C VAL A 237 -0.63 7.22 8.41
N ALA A 238 -1.27 7.23 7.25
CA ALA A 238 -1.71 8.45 6.58
C ALA A 238 -3.20 8.67 6.87
N SER A 239 -3.53 9.81 7.46
CA SER A 239 -4.89 10.17 7.87
C SER A 239 -5.60 11.00 6.79
N THR A 240 -6.92 10.84 6.69
CA THR A 240 -7.81 11.70 5.88
C THR A 240 -7.74 13.19 6.26
N GLY A 241 -7.27 13.51 7.47
CA GLY A 241 -7.03 14.87 7.97
C GLY A 241 -5.70 15.50 7.51
N GLY A 242 -4.91 14.80 6.69
CA GLY A 242 -3.67 15.34 6.10
C GLY A 242 -2.43 15.20 6.98
N VAL A 243 -2.51 14.37 8.03
CA VAL A 243 -1.40 14.06 8.94
C VAL A 243 -0.85 12.68 8.59
N VAL A 244 0.47 12.55 8.57
CA VAL A 244 1.14 11.25 8.59
C VAL A 244 1.76 11.06 9.96
N THR A 245 1.48 9.92 10.57
CA THR A 245 1.98 9.56 11.90
C THR A 245 2.81 8.29 11.78
N ILE A 246 4.02 8.33 12.32
CA ILE A 246 4.90 7.18 12.48
C ILE A 246 4.84 6.72 13.92
N MET A 247 4.54 5.44 14.14
CA MET A 247 4.34 4.88 15.48
C MET A 247 5.23 3.64 15.67
N ASP A 248 5.67 3.44 16.91
CA ASP A 248 6.27 2.17 17.33
C ASP A 248 5.17 1.09 17.31
N LEU A 249 5.40 0.00 16.59
CA LEU A 249 4.40 -1.05 16.41
C LEU A 249 4.10 -1.80 17.72
N ALA A 250 5.07 -1.91 18.62
CA ALA A 250 4.95 -2.69 19.84
C ALA A 250 4.27 -1.92 20.98
N THR A 251 4.51 -0.60 21.08
CA THR A 251 3.95 0.24 22.14
C THR A 251 2.77 1.09 21.69
N GLY A 252 2.68 1.39 20.39
CA GLY A 252 1.71 2.34 19.84
C GLY A 252 2.09 3.80 20.08
N ASP A 253 3.31 4.07 20.56
CA ASP A 253 3.75 5.44 20.81
C ASP A 253 4.04 6.15 19.48
N GLU A 254 3.59 7.40 19.37
CA GLU A 254 3.95 8.27 18.25
C GLU A 254 5.43 8.66 18.34
N LEU A 255 6.19 8.34 17.28
CA LEU A 255 7.61 8.66 17.14
C LEU A 255 7.82 9.96 16.35
N LEU A 256 7.02 10.16 15.31
CA LEU A 256 7.05 11.34 14.44
C LEU A 256 5.66 11.60 13.87
N SER A 257 5.28 12.86 13.74
CA SER A 257 4.15 13.27 12.91
C SER A 257 4.47 14.51 12.10
N PHE A 258 3.90 14.57 10.90
CA PHE A 258 4.05 15.73 10.03
C PHE A 258 2.77 15.99 9.22
N GLN A 259 2.58 17.25 8.85
CA GLN A 259 1.51 17.70 7.96
C GLN A 259 2.08 17.99 6.58
N GLY A 260 1.30 17.69 5.54
CA GLY A 260 1.71 18.00 4.17
C GLY A 260 0.95 17.24 3.10
N VAL A 261 0.28 16.14 3.46
CA VAL A 261 -0.53 15.36 2.53
C VAL A 261 -1.97 15.86 2.49
N THR A 262 -2.60 15.73 1.31
CA THR A 262 -4.01 16.07 1.10
C THR A 262 -4.73 14.83 0.57
N GLU A 263 -5.66 14.29 1.36
CA GLU A 263 -6.45 13.09 1.01
C GLU A 263 -5.58 11.91 0.52
N PRO A 264 -4.75 11.32 1.41
CA PRO A 264 -3.87 10.22 1.04
C PRO A 264 -4.68 8.98 0.63
N VAL A 265 -4.28 8.36 -0.48
CA VAL A 265 -4.84 7.12 -1.03
C VAL A 265 -3.89 5.94 -0.83
N GLY A 266 -2.58 6.19 -0.68
CA GLY A 266 -1.58 5.15 -0.42
C GLY A 266 -0.33 5.71 0.25
N VAL A 267 0.37 4.84 0.98
CA VAL A 267 1.66 5.11 1.62
C VAL A 267 2.56 3.89 1.44
N SER A 268 3.85 4.09 1.15
CA SER A 268 4.81 3.00 1.08
C SER A 268 6.15 3.42 1.65
N TRP A 269 6.67 2.59 2.56
CA TRP A 269 7.99 2.78 3.14
C TRP A 269 9.06 2.43 2.12
N HIS A 270 9.98 3.35 1.91
CA HIS A 270 11.13 3.07 1.08
C HIS A 270 12.04 2.02 1.77
N PRO A 271 12.64 1.06 1.05
CA PRO A 271 13.44 -0.02 1.66
C PRO A 271 14.66 0.43 2.49
N ASP A 272 15.13 1.66 2.31
CA ASP A 272 16.20 2.25 3.14
C ASP A 272 15.78 2.58 4.57
N GLY A 273 14.49 2.60 4.87
CA GLY A 273 13.95 2.91 6.20
C GLY A 273 13.82 4.40 6.52
N ASP A 274 14.40 5.29 5.73
CA ASP A 274 14.48 6.73 6.02
C ASP A 274 13.52 7.58 5.17
N ARG A 275 12.79 6.97 4.23
CA ARG A 275 11.89 7.67 3.32
C ARG A 275 10.49 7.04 3.22
N LEU A 276 9.49 7.89 2.93
CA LEU A 276 8.13 7.48 2.62
C LEU A 276 7.68 8.04 1.27
N ALA A 277 7.05 7.21 0.45
CA ALA A 277 6.27 7.65 -0.69
C ALA A 277 4.79 7.76 -0.28
N LEU A 278 4.17 8.87 -0.67
CA LEU A 278 2.76 9.17 -0.40
C LEU A 278 2.06 9.42 -1.73
N LEU A 279 0.88 8.82 -1.89
CA LEU A 279 0.01 9.03 -3.03
C LEU A 279 -1.25 9.74 -2.56
N ASN A 280 -1.50 10.92 -3.12
CA ASN A 280 -2.62 11.78 -2.80
C ASN A 280 -3.72 11.66 -3.88
N TYR A 281 -4.97 11.84 -3.47
CA TYR A 281 -6.06 12.00 -4.42
C TYR A 281 -5.92 13.36 -5.13
N GLN A 282 -5.80 13.35 -6.45
CA GLN A 282 -5.73 14.59 -7.24
C GLN A 282 -7.13 15.20 -7.35
N VAL A 283 -7.35 16.35 -6.70
CA VAL A 283 -8.61 17.11 -6.80
C VAL A 283 -8.49 18.22 -7.85
N GLU A 284 -7.33 18.85 -7.98
CA GLU A 284 -7.06 19.90 -8.97
C GLU A 284 -5.80 19.59 -9.83
N GLU A 285 -5.75 20.08 -11.07
CA GLU A 285 -4.61 19.92 -12.01
C GLU A 285 -3.24 20.40 -11.48
N GLN A 286 -3.21 21.10 -10.33
CA GLN A 286 -2.00 21.64 -9.72
C GLN A 286 -1.53 20.85 -8.49
N ASP A 287 -2.32 19.92 -7.97
CA ASP A 287 -1.99 19.16 -6.75
C ASP A 287 -1.00 18.04 -7.07
N HIS A 288 0.04 17.86 -6.25
CA HIS A 288 1.01 16.80 -6.44
C HIS A 288 0.43 15.45 -6.01
N ALA A 289 0.38 14.52 -6.96
CA ALA A 289 -0.16 13.19 -6.73
C ALA A 289 0.80 12.29 -5.96
N LEU A 290 2.11 12.42 -6.20
CA LEU A 290 3.14 11.62 -5.55
C LEU A 290 4.12 12.53 -4.82
N GLU A 291 4.41 12.20 -3.58
CA GLU A 291 5.37 12.92 -2.75
C GLU A 291 6.33 11.94 -2.08
N LEU A 292 7.62 12.28 -2.06
CA LEU A 292 8.65 11.55 -1.34
C LEU A 292 9.08 12.36 -0.12
N TRP A 293 9.02 11.79 1.07
CA TRP A 293 9.33 12.45 2.33
C TRP A 293 10.55 11.83 3.02
N ASP A 294 11.33 12.67 3.69
CA ASP A 294 12.42 12.27 4.58
C ASP A 294 11.86 12.13 6.00
N ILE A 295 12.09 10.97 6.62
CA ILE A 295 11.70 10.67 7.99
C ILE A 295 12.89 10.24 8.86
N SER A 296 14.13 10.44 8.39
CA SER A 296 15.35 10.09 9.12
C SER A 296 15.48 10.78 10.49
N ALA A 297 14.74 11.87 10.71
CA ALA A 297 14.64 12.56 12.00
C ALA A 297 14.14 11.65 13.14
N ILE A 298 13.48 10.53 12.85
CA ILE A 298 13.11 9.52 13.88
C ILE A 298 14.35 8.94 14.58
N ASN A 299 15.48 8.89 13.86
CA ASN A 299 16.73 8.32 14.35
C ASN A 299 17.63 9.36 15.06
N GLU A 300 17.19 10.62 15.17
CA GLU A 300 17.93 11.69 15.84
C GLU A 300 17.46 11.84 17.30
N ASP A 301 18.22 11.28 18.25
CA ASP A 301 18.06 11.48 19.71
C ASP A 301 18.41 12.92 20.17
#